data_AF-A0A523SC76-F1
#
_entry.id   AF-A0A523SC76-F1
#
_cell.length_a   1.000
_cell.length_b   1.000
_cell.length_c   1.000
_cell.angle_alpha   90.00
_cell.angle_beta   90.00
_cell.angle_gamma   90.00
#
_symmetry.space_group_name_H-M   'P 1'
#
loop_
_entity.id
_entity.type
_entity.pdbx_description
1 polymer ?
#
loop_
_entity_poly.entity_id
_entity_poly.type
_entity_poly.pdbx_seq_one_letter_code
_entity_poly.pdbx_strand_id
1 'polypeptide(L)'
;MLRKDGKVKEIWGRQFRIVKDGLDEAEVFAFVGRLIEQNSELSNKLEHVDSLKRLAENAVIEATKQAKRMKIETRQAANEKAREIVIQAEEKTKAEAERIIAEAEKNSLDRITASELRARDMLQAANEKARAEAESIVAQAQPRTEELSREKLSLAEQEAKDIIEAAKEKAEEIKRLGEEEASRIVTEAKGRVEEEAALIRREAGQRLPASGIIAESAIGEVARRVLEELLSNSEESKAPQPSGTKAAVPAPADTVSEEMQEQISLGQEEADEKESPALHSGNVELAILPPVAASRLLKLHRRLTKARQVTVMDVAGSAGKGVIIRLFLRSPTRLIDMLEDLPEVKEAAPVTKPSHNTGDRQHKPGEPPVARIEVTISR
;
A
#
# COMPACT_ATOMS: atom_id res chain seq x y z
N MET A 1 116.79 1.09 101.73
CA MET A 1 115.55 1.88 101.66
C MET A 1 114.37 0.94 101.90
N LEU A 2 113.90 0.87 103.16
CA LEU A 2 112.84 -0.04 103.58
C LEU A 2 111.48 0.45 103.06
N ARG A 3 110.91 -0.25 102.08
CA ARG A 3 109.50 -0.09 101.72
C ARG A 3 108.69 -0.69 102.88
N LYS A 4 108.07 0.18 103.69
CA LYS A 4 107.04 -0.26 104.63
C LYS A 4 105.86 -0.74 103.80
N ASP A 5 105.49 -2.00 103.95
CA ASP A 5 104.26 -2.54 103.38
C ASP A 5 103.07 -1.81 104.03
N GLY A 6 102.63 -0.75 103.35
CA GLY A 6 101.49 0.04 103.75
C GLY A 6 100.24 -0.83 103.75
N LYS A 7 99.42 -0.74 104.81
CA LYS A 7 98.13 -1.44 104.88
C LYS A 7 97.31 -1.04 103.65
N VAL A 8 96.85 -2.01 102.88
CA VAL A 8 96.02 -1.78 101.69
C VAL A 8 94.56 -1.96 102.08
N LYS A 9 93.67 -1.12 101.54
CA LYS A 9 92.22 -1.22 101.71
C LYS A 9 91.55 -1.34 100.36
N GLU A 10 90.66 -2.31 100.22
CA GLU A 10 89.85 -2.47 99.02
C GLU A 10 88.58 -1.63 99.11
N ILE A 11 88.34 -0.82 98.10
CA ILE A 11 87.14 0.02 97.97
C ILE A 11 86.68 -0.10 96.52
N TRP A 12 85.43 -0.53 96.33
CA TRP A 12 84.79 -0.70 95.01
C TRP A 12 85.58 -1.60 94.05
N GLY A 13 86.14 -2.69 94.57
CA GLY A 13 86.92 -3.65 93.77
C GLY A 13 88.32 -3.17 93.39
N ARG A 14 88.80 -2.06 93.95
CA ARG A 14 90.19 -1.59 93.78
C ARG A 14 90.89 -1.43 95.11
N GLN A 15 92.18 -1.74 95.11
CA GLN A 15 93.06 -1.67 96.27
C GLN A 15 93.75 -0.30 96.32
N PHE A 16 93.73 0.33 97.49
CA PHE A 16 94.36 1.63 97.76
C PHE A 16 95.28 1.52 98.97
N ARG A 17 96.47 2.13 98.93
CA ARG A 17 97.39 2.19 100.09
C ARG A 17 96.88 3.17 101.15
N ILE A 18 96.95 2.77 102.43
CA ILE A 18 96.63 3.63 103.58
C ILE A 18 97.90 4.32 104.07
N VAL A 19 97.91 5.65 104.02
CA VAL A 19 98.92 6.54 104.62
C VAL A 19 98.45 7.00 106.01
N LYS A 20 99.33 7.66 106.79
CA LYS A 20 99.04 8.01 108.21
C LYS A 20 97.71 8.74 108.43
N ASP A 21 97.28 9.53 107.45
CA ASP A 21 96.09 10.39 107.54
C ASP A 21 94.96 9.96 106.57
N GLY A 22 95.02 8.78 105.94
CA GLY A 22 93.96 8.33 105.02
C GLY A 22 94.41 7.42 103.88
N LEU A 23 93.72 7.49 102.74
CA LEU A 23 94.13 6.81 101.50
C LEU A 23 95.23 7.61 100.79
N ASP A 24 96.10 6.93 100.04
CA ASP A 24 97.14 7.56 99.22
C ASP A 24 96.51 8.45 98.14
N GLU A 25 96.80 9.76 98.23
CA GLU A 25 96.18 10.79 97.39
C GLU A 25 96.46 10.56 95.89
N ALA A 26 97.67 10.09 95.54
CA ALA A 26 98.06 9.87 94.15
C ALA A 26 97.29 8.70 93.51
N GLU A 27 97.09 7.59 94.24
CA GLU A 27 96.29 6.46 93.76
C GLU A 27 94.81 6.81 93.59
N VAL A 28 94.27 7.59 94.51
CA VAL A 28 92.89 8.10 94.42
C VAL A 28 92.75 9.04 93.24
N PHE A 29 93.66 10.00 93.06
CA PHE A 29 93.62 10.96 91.94
C PHE A 29 93.75 10.26 90.59
N ALA A 30 94.64 9.29 90.45
CA ALA A 30 94.78 8.50 89.22
C ALA A 30 93.53 7.64 88.94
N PHE A 31 92.85 7.13 89.98
CA PHE A 31 91.59 6.41 89.80
C PHE A 31 90.43 7.33 89.40
N VAL A 32 90.27 8.47 90.08
CA VAL A 32 89.26 9.47 89.74
C VAL A 32 89.50 10.03 88.33
N GLY A 33 90.76 10.29 87.95
CA GLY A 33 91.13 10.69 86.59
C GLY A 33 90.69 9.68 85.52
N ARG A 34 90.96 8.38 85.74
CA ARG A 34 90.46 7.32 84.84
C ARG A 34 88.94 7.25 84.79
N LEU A 35 88.24 7.42 85.91
CA LEU A 35 86.77 7.45 85.93
C LEU A 35 86.23 8.65 85.16
N ILE A 36 86.86 9.82 85.25
CA ILE A 36 86.51 11.01 84.48
C ILE A 36 86.72 10.76 82.99
N GLU A 37 87.86 10.18 82.58
CA GLU A 37 88.13 9.81 81.19
C GLU A 37 87.11 8.78 80.66
N GLN A 38 86.82 7.73 81.44
CA GLN A 38 85.82 6.72 81.06
C GLN A 38 84.42 7.32 80.91
N ASN A 39 84.01 8.20 81.83
CA ASN A 39 82.73 8.90 81.73
C ASN A 39 82.70 9.85 80.53
N SER A 40 83.80 10.54 80.25
CA SER A 40 83.92 11.39 79.04
C SER A 40 83.80 10.54 77.77
N GLU A 41 84.47 9.39 77.70
CA GLU A 41 84.38 8.48 76.56
C GLU A 41 82.97 7.89 76.40
N LEU A 42 82.32 7.51 77.49
CA LEU A 42 80.93 7.04 77.49
C LEU A 42 79.95 8.13 77.05
N SER A 43 80.15 9.37 77.51
CA SER A 43 79.36 10.53 77.08
C SER A 43 79.50 10.75 75.56
N ASN A 44 80.73 10.71 75.05
CA ASN A 44 80.99 10.84 73.61
C ASN A 44 80.36 9.70 72.80
N LYS A 45 80.40 8.46 73.31
CA LYS A 45 79.74 7.30 72.69
C LYS A 45 78.22 7.46 72.68
N LEU A 46 77.63 7.96 73.76
CA LEU A 46 76.20 8.25 73.83
C LEU A 46 75.79 9.32 72.81
N GLU A 47 76.55 10.41 72.69
CA GLU A 47 76.33 11.44 71.67
C GLU A 47 76.43 10.85 70.25
N HIS A 48 77.40 9.97 70.01
CA HIS A 48 77.53 9.29 68.72
C HIS A 48 76.31 8.38 68.43
N VAL A 49 75.85 7.60 69.41
CA VAL A 49 74.65 6.76 69.27
C VAL A 49 73.42 7.61 68.98
N ASP A 50 73.25 8.75 69.65
CA ASP A 50 72.16 9.68 69.37
C ASP A 50 72.24 10.28 67.96
N SER A 51 73.46 10.58 67.48
CA SER A 51 73.67 11.05 66.10
C SER A 51 73.30 9.97 65.06
N LEU A 52 73.67 8.71 65.30
CA LEU A 52 73.32 7.57 64.45
C LEU A 52 71.81 7.29 64.48
N LYS A 53 71.19 7.40 65.64
CA LYS A 53 69.74 7.27 65.80
C LYS A 53 69.00 8.32 64.97
N ARG A 54 69.39 9.60 65.07
CA ARG A 54 68.82 10.68 64.25
C ARG A 54 69.05 10.47 62.76
N LEU A 55 70.23 9.98 62.36
CA LEU A 55 70.52 9.65 60.96
C LEU A 55 69.60 8.53 60.46
N ALA A 56 69.39 7.48 61.25
CA ALA A 56 68.51 6.36 60.91
C ALA A 56 67.05 6.81 60.80
N GLU A 57 66.56 7.61 61.75
CA GLU A 57 65.21 8.20 61.70
C GLU A 57 65.02 9.07 60.46
N ASN A 58 65.98 9.94 60.15
CA ASN A 58 65.96 10.78 58.96
C ASN A 58 65.99 9.95 57.67
N ALA A 59 66.80 8.89 57.61
CA ALA A 59 66.86 7.98 56.48
C ALA A 59 65.53 7.26 56.24
N VAL A 60 64.85 6.80 57.29
CA VAL A 60 63.52 6.17 57.20
C VAL A 60 62.47 7.17 56.73
N ILE A 61 62.51 8.41 57.23
CA ILE A 61 61.60 9.48 56.82
C ILE A 61 61.80 9.80 55.33
N GLU A 62 63.03 9.98 54.87
CA GLU A 62 63.33 10.27 53.46
C GLU A 62 62.97 9.10 52.54
N ALA A 63 63.28 7.86 52.92
CA ALA A 63 62.85 6.67 52.18
C ALA A 63 61.32 6.59 52.06
N THR A 64 60.60 6.89 53.14
CA THR A 64 59.12 6.93 53.14
C THR A 64 58.59 8.04 52.23
N LYS A 65 59.21 9.22 52.23
CA LYS A 65 58.84 10.32 51.32
C LYS A 65 59.08 9.93 49.85
N GLN A 66 60.22 9.34 49.53
CA GLN A 66 60.54 8.87 48.17
C GLN A 66 59.57 7.78 47.72
N ALA A 67 59.27 6.79 48.56
CA ALA A 67 58.28 5.75 48.27
C ALA A 67 56.89 6.33 48.00
N LYS A 68 56.46 7.35 48.78
CA LYS A 68 55.19 8.04 48.54
C LYS A 68 55.18 8.80 47.21
N ARG A 69 56.24 9.52 46.86
CA ARG A 69 56.37 10.23 45.58
C ARG A 69 56.32 9.25 44.41
N MET A 70 57.14 8.20 44.46
CA MET A 70 57.16 7.15 43.44
C MET A 70 55.79 6.48 43.28
N LYS A 71 55.07 6.21 44.37
CA LYS A 71 53.70 5.66 44.32
C LYS A 71 52.71 6.62 43.64
N ILE A 72 52.81 7.92 43.89
CA ILE A 72 51.92 8.92 43.26
C ILE A 72 52.23 9.05 41.77
N GLU A 73 53.50 9.20 41.41
CA GLU A 73 53.95 9.35 40.02
C GLU A 73 53.61 8.10 39.18
N THR A 74 53.91 6.90 39.69
CA THR A 74 53.56 5.65 39.01
C THR A 74 52.06 5.49 38.82
N ARG A 75 51.25 5.89 39.81
CA ARG A 75 49.79 5.88 39.68
C ARG A 75 49.28 6.90 38.67
N GLN A 76 49.84 8.10 38.63
CA GLN A 76 49.47 9.14 37.66
C GLN A 76 49.82 8.69 36.24
N ALA A 77 51.04 8.22 36.01
CA ALA A 77 51.47 7.70 34.72
C ALA A 77 50.64 6.49 34.25
N ALA A 78 50.27 5.58 35.17
CA ALA A 78 49.39 4.47 34.86
C ALA A 78 47.98 4.93 34.48
N ASN A 79 47.43 5.92 35.18
CA ASN A 79 46.11 6.50 34.87
C ASN A 79 46.10 7.25 33.54
N GLU A 80 47.16 7.99 33.21
CA GLU A 80 47.30 8.69 31.93
C GLU A 80 47.35 7.70 30.76
N LYS A 81 48.18 6.65 30.87
CA LYS A 81 48.23 5.58 29.85
C LYS A 81 46.91 4.85 29.71
N ALA A 82 46.22 4.56 30.82
CA ALA A 82 44.91 3.93 30.78
C ALA A 82 43.89 4.81 30.03
N ARG A 83 43.91 6.13 30.25
CA ARG A 83 43.04 7.08 29.51
C ARG A 83 43.38 7.13 28.03
N GLU A 84 44.66 7.16 27.68
CA GLU A 84 45.10 7.14 26.29
C GLU A 84 44.62 5.88 25.56
N ILE A 85 44.75 4.71 26.18
CA ILE A 85 44.25 3.44 25.62
C ILE A 85 42.74 3.48 25.40
N VAL A 86 41.98 4.03 26.37
CA VAL A 86 40.52 4.16 26.24
C VAL A 86 40.16 5.09 25.07
N ILE A 87 40.78 6.27 24.98
CA ILE A 87 40.53 7.23 23.88
C ILE A 87 40.85 6.58 22.52
N GLN A 88 42.00 5.92 22.39
CA GLN A 88 42.37 5.25 21.14
C GLN A 88 41.42 4.09 20.78
N ALA A 89 40.92 3.36 21.77
CA ALA A 89 39.93 2.30 21.55
C ALA A 89 38.57 2.88 21.13
N GLU A 90 38.12 3.96 21.77
CA GLU A 90 36.89 4.68 21.40
C GLU A 90 36.97 5.25 19.98
N GLU A 91 38.08 5.89 19.60
CA GLU A 91 38.28 6.40 18.24
C GLU A 91 38.27 5.29 17.19
N LYS A 92 38.97 4.18 17.44
CA LYS A 92 38.99 3.03 16.52
C LYS A 92 37.63 2.39 16.36
N THR A 93 36.92 2.15 17.46
CA THR A 93 35.58 1.55 17.43
C THR A 93 34.56 2.47 16.74
N LYS A 94 34.67 3.79 16.95
CA LYS A 94 33.84 4.77 16.25
C LYS A 94 34.12 4.77 14.74
N ALA A 95 35.39 4.81 14.33
CA ALA A 95 35.77 4.78 12.92
C ALA A 95 35.33 3.49 12.23
N GLU A 96 35.44 2.33 12.90
CA GLU A 96 34.98 1.06 12.36
C GLU A 96 33.45 1.00 12.26
N ALA A 97 32.72 1.51 13.26
CA ALA A 97 31.27 1.62 13.20
C ALA A 97 30.80 2.52 12.04
N GLU A 98 31.42 3.68 11.86
CA GLU A 98 31.14 4.57 10.72
C GLU A 98 31.42 3.89 9.38
N ARG A 99 32.50 3.11 9.29
CA ARG A 99 32.81 2.33 8.07
C ARG A 99 31.74 1.29 7.77
N ILE A 100 31.29 0.55 8.79
CA ILE A 100 30.23 -0.47 8.63
C ILE A 100 28.91 0.17 8.20
N ILE A 101 28.55 1.32 8.78
CA ILE A 101 27.34 2.07 8.41
C ILE A 101 27.42 2.53 6.95
N ALA A 102 28.52 3.17 6.54
CA ALA A 102 28.71 3.65 5.17
C ALA A 102 28.68 2.50 4.15
N GLU A 103 29.29 1.36 4.47
CA GLU A 103 29.25 0.17 3.61
C GLU A 103 27.84 -0.43 3.51
N ALA A 104 27.10 -0.49 4.62
CA ALA A 104 25.71 -0.95 4.64
C ALA A 104 24.79 -0.03 3.83
N GLU A 105 24.95 1.29 3.95
CA GLU A 105 24.20 2.29 3.18
C GLU A 105 24.47 2.16 1.68
N LYS A 106 25.74 2.06 1.29
CA LYS A 106 26.14 1.83 -0.11
C LYS A 106 25.50 0.54 -0.66
N ASN A 107 25.64 -0.57 0.06
CA ASN A 107 25.06 -1.85 -0.35
C ASN A 107 23.52 -1.78 -0.46
N SER A 108 22.86 -1.00 0.41
CA SER A 108 21.42 -0.79 0.33
C SER A 108 21.01 0.00 -0.91
N LEU A 109 21.75 1.06 -1.26
CA LEU A 109 21.52 1.89 -2.44
C LEU A 109 21.73 1.10 -3.74
N ASP A 110 22.78 0.29 -3.79
CA ASP A 110 23.05 -0.60 -4.93
C ASP A 110 21.90 -1.60 -5.13
N ARG A 111 21.36 -2.17 -4.04
CA ARG A 111 20.20 -3.06 -4.09
C ARG A 111 18.92 -2.36 -4.53
N ILE A 112 18.67 -1.14 -4.06
CA ILE A 112 17.52 -0.33 -4.49
C ILE A 112 17.62 -0.06 -5.99
N THR A 113 18.78 0.43 -6.46
CA THR A 113 19.03 0.72 -7.87
C THR A 113 18.85 -0.52 -8.75
N ALA A 114 19.40 -1.67 -8.34
CA ALA A 114 19.24 -2.92 -9.06
C ALA A 114 17.78 -3.40 -9.08
N SER A 115 17.02 -3.18 -7.99
CA SER A 115 15.61 -3.54 -7.92
C SER A 115 14.73 -2.63 -8.80
N GLU A 116 15.02 -1.34 -8.85
CA GLU A 116 14.33 -0.38 -9.72
C GLU A 116 14.56 -0.70 -11.20
N LEU A 117 15.80 -1.03 -11.58
CA LEU A 117 16.12 -1.43 -12.95
C LEU A 117 15.30 -2.67 -13.35
N ARG A 118 15.30 -3.72 -12.50
CA ARG A 118 14.49 -4.92 -12.75
C ARG A 118 13.00 -4.62 -12.85
N ALA A 119 12.48 -3.72 -12.02
CA ALA A 119 11.08 -3.32 -12.07
C ALA A 119 10.75 -2.60 -13.39
N ARG A 120 11.63 -1.72 -13.87
CA ARG A 120 11.48 -1.07 -15.18
C ARG A 120 11.51 -2.08 -16.32
N ASP A 121 12.44 -3.02 -16.30
CA ASP A 121 12.55 -4.06 -17.34
C ASP A 121 11.28 -4.94 -17.38
N MET A 122 10.75 -5.32 -16.21
CA MET A 122 9.50 -6.08 -16.13
C MET A 122 8.30 -5.29 -16.67
N LEU A 123 8.19 -4.00 -16.36
CA LEU A 123 7.13 -3.14 -16.88
C LEU A 123 7.24 -2.96 -18.40
N GLN A 124 8.46 -2.79 -18.93
CA GLN A 124 8.69 -2.69 -20.35
C GLN A 124 8.29 -4.00 -21.06
N ALA A 125 8.74 -5.15 -20.55
CA ALA A 125 8.39 -6.45 -21.11
C ALA A 125 6.87 -6.73 -21.06
N ALA A 126 6.21 -6.34 -19.97
CA ALA A 126 4.76 -6.45 -19.83
C ALA A 126 4.03 -5.55 -20.86
N ASN A 127 4.49 -4.31 -21.06
CA ASN A 127 3.94 -3.40 -22.05
C ASN A 127 4.13 -3.90 -23.48
N GLU A 128 5.31 -4.40 -23.82
CA GLU A 128 5.60 -5.00 -25.14
C GLU A 128 4.70 -6.21 -25.40
N LYS A 129 4.53 -7.08 -24.40
CA LYS A 129 3.63 -8.24 -24.50
C LYS A 129 2.17 -7.82 -24.67
N ALA A 130 1.68 -6.88 -23.86
CA ALA A 130 0.30 -6.39 -23.96
C ALA A 130 0.03 -5.74 -25.31
N ARG A 131 1.00 -4.99 -25.85
CA ARG A 131 0.91 -4.40 -27.18
C ARG A 131 0.87 -5.48 -28.27
N ALA A 132 1.73 -6.49 -28.21
CA ALA A 132 1.74 -7.59 -29.16
C ALA A 132 0.41 -8.38 -29.14
N GLU A 133 -0.15 -8.62 -27.95
CA GLU A 133 -1.46 -9.27 -27.80
C GLU A 133 -2.60 -8.40 -28.38
N ALA A 134 -2.59 -7.08 -28.12
CA ALA A 134 -3.57 -6.16 -28.69
C ALA A 134 -3.48 -6.10 -30.22
N GLU A 135 -2.27 -6.00 -30.77
CA GLU A 135 -2.04 -6.02 -32.23
C GLU A 135 -2.51 -7.36 -32.84
N SER A 136 -2.28 -8.49 -32.17
CA SER A 136 -2.80 -9.79 -32.59
C SER A 136 -4.33 -9.85 -32.59
N ILE A 137 -4.99 -9.29 -31.57
CA ILE A 137 -6.46 -9.25 -31.50
C ILE A 137 -7.03 -8.41 -32.65
N VAL A 138 -6.45 -7.24 -32.92
CA VAL A 138 -6.86 -6.38 -34.04
C VAL A 138 -6.64 -7.10 -35.37
N ALA A 139 -5.48 -7.73 -35.57
CA ALA A 139 -5.17 -8.47 -36.79
C ALA A 139 -6.12 -9.67 -37.04
N GLN A 140 -6.64 -10.30 -35.98
CA GLN A 140 -7.63 -11.38 -36.11
C GLN A 140 -9.07 -10.86 -36.27
N ALA A 141 -9.40 -9.72 -35.66
CA ALA A 141 -10.74 -9.14 -35.71
C ALA A 141 -11.06 -8.53 -37.09
N GLN A 142 -10.07 -7.91 -37.75
CA GLN A 142 -10.24 -7.31 -39.08
C GLN A 142 -10.77 -8.30 -40.14
N PRO A 143 -10.10 -9.43 -40.45
CA PRO A 143 -10.56 -10.35 -41.48
C PRO A 143 -11.91 -10.99 -41.15
N ARG A 144 -12.19 -11.28 -39.87
CA ARG A 144 -13.50 -11.79 -39.44
C ARG A 144 -14.61 -10.77 -39.68
N THR A 145 -14.34 -9.50 -39.41
CA THR A 145 -15.30 -8.42 -39.65
C THR A 145 -15.53 -8.23 -41.15
N GLU A 146 -14.48 -8.32 -41.96
CA GLU A 146 -14.59 -8.29 -43.42
C GLU A 146 -15.37 -9.49 -43.97
N GLU A 147 -15.12 -10.70 -43.46
CA GLU A 147 -15.82 -11.93 -43.85
C GLU A 147 -17.32 -11.84 -43.51
N LEU A 148 -17.66 -11.47 -42.27
CA LEU A 148 -19.05 -11.25 -41.86
C LEU A 148 -19.74 -10.14 -42.67
N SER A 149 -19.01 -9.08 -43.03
CA SER A 149 -19.54 -8.01 -43.86
C SER A 149 -19.81 -8.50 -45.29
N ARG A 150 -18.91 -9.29 -45.87
CA ARG A 150 -19.10 -9.90 -47.20
C ARG A 150 -20.26 -10.89 -47.20
N GLU A 151 -20.38 -11.72 -46.17
CA GLU A 151 -21.49 -12.67 -46.02
C GLU A 151 -22.83 -11.94 -45.97
N LYS A 152 -22.95 -10.90 -45.13
CA LYS A 152 -24.18 -10.09 -45.04
C LYS A 152 -24.51 -9.36 -46.33
N LEU A 153 -23.49 -8.84 -47.05
CA LEU A 153 -23.71 -8.21 -48.37
C LEU A 153 -24.19 -9.23 -49.41
N SER A 154 -23.63 -10.43 -49.43
CA SER A 154 -24.05 -11.51 -50.33
C SER A 154 -25.49 -11.97 -50.04
N LEU A 155 -25.86 -12.08 -48.76
CA LEU A 155 -27.22 -12.43 -48.36
C LEU A 155 -28.22 -11.35 -48.80
N ALA A 156 -27.90 -10.08 -48.52
CA ALA A 156 -28.74 -8.95 -48.92
C ALA A 156 -28.88 -8.82 -50.45
N GLU A 157 -27.82 -9.12 -51.21
CA GLU A 157 -27.86 -9.14 -52.67
C GLU A 157 -28.77 -10.28 -53.18
N GLN A 158 -28.69 -11.47 -52.57
CA GLN A 158 -29.56 -12.59 -52.92
C GLN A 158 -31.03 -12.29 -52.61
N GLU A 159 -31.33 -11.77 -51.42
CA GLU A 159 -32.67 -11.35 -51.04
C GLU A 159 -33.22 -10.28 -52.00
N ALA A 160 -32.40 -9.31 -52.40
CA ALA A 160 -32.78 -8.30 -53.38
C ALA A 160 -33.09 -8.91 -54.76
N LYS A 161 -32.31 -9.90 -55.21
CA LYS A 161 -32.57 -10.63 -56.47
C LYS A 161 -33.89 -11.40 -56.40
N ASP A 162 -34.12 -12.12 -55.30
CA ASP A 162 -35.35 -12.90 -55.11
C ASP A 162 -36.59 -12.01 -55.10
N ILE A 163 -36.52 -10.82 -54.47
CA ILE A 163 -37.59 -9.82 -54.49
C ILE A 163 -37.85 -9.30 -55.91
N ILE A 164 -36.79 -9.01 -56.68
CA ILE A 164 -36.92 -8.52 -58.06
C ILE A 164 -37.54 -9.60 -58.96
N GLU A 165 -37.09 -10.86 -58.86
CA GLU A 165 -37.67 -11.96 -59.64
C GLU A 165 -39.13 -12.20 -59.25
N ALA A 166 -39.47 -12.25 -57.95
CA ALA A 166 -40.86 -12.38 -57.52
C ALA A 166 -41.74 -11.20 -57.99
N ALA A 167 -41.19 -9.98 -58.07
CA ALA A 167 -41.89 -8.83 -58.61
C ALA A 167 -42.11 -8.94 -60.13
N LYS A 168 -41.13 -9.47 -60.88
CA LYS A 168 -41.26 -9.74 -62.32
C LYS A 168 -42.32 -10.80 -62.60
N GLU A 169 -42.30 -11.91 -61.85
CA GLU A 169 -43.29 -12.99 -61.98
C GLU A 169 -44.71 -12.46 -61.75
N LYS A 170 -44.92 -11.66 -60.69
CA LYS A 170 -46.20 -10.98 -60.43
C LYS A 170 -46.59 -10.00 -61.53
N ALA A 171 -45.62 -9.24 -62.07
CA ALA A 171 -45.89 -8.30 -63.15
C ALA A 171 -46.33 -9.02 -64.43
N GLU A 172 -45.69 -10.13 -64.80
CA GLU A 172 -46.10 -10.96 -65.94
C GLU A 172 -47.45 -11.65 -65.69
N GLU A 173 -47.73 -12.09 -64.45
CA GLU A 173 -49.05 -12.62 -64.09
C GLU A 173 -50.15 -11.57 -64.25
N ILE A 174 -49.95 -10.36 -63.73
CA ILE A 174 -50.88 -9.23 -63.89
C ILE A 174 -51.08 -8.89 -65.37
N LYS A 175 -50.01 -8.89 -66.16
CA LYS A 175 -50.07 -8.65 -67.60
C LYS A 175 -50.88 -9.73 -68.32
N ARG A 176 -50.65 -11.02 -68.03
CA ARG A 176 -51.42 -12.15 -68.58
C ARG A 176 -52.91 -12.02 -68.23
N LEU A 177 -53.24 -11.77 -66.96
CA LEU A 177 -54.62 -11.56 -66.52
C LEU A 177 -55.27 -10.37 -67.23
N GLY A 178 -54.51 -9.28 -67.43
CA GLY A 178 -54.95 -8.12 -68.19
C GLY A 178 -55.21 -8.42 -69.68
N GLU A 179 -54.35 -9.22 -70.32
CA GLU A 179 -54.51 -9.65 -71.72
C GLU A 179 -55.71 -10.60 -71.89
N GLU A 180 -55.92 -11.52 -70.95
CA GLU A 180 -57.09 -12.41 -70.91
C GLU A 180 -58.39 -11.62 -70.74
N GLU A 181 -58.42 -10.68 -69.80
CA GLU A 181 -59.57 -9.81 -69.55
C GLU A 181 -59.87 -8.91 -70.76
N ALA A 182 -58.85 -8.30 -71.35
CA ALA A 182 -58.98 -7.49 -72.56
C ALA A 182 -59.51 -8.32 -73.74
N SER A 183 -59.00 -9.54 -73.92
CA SER A 183 -59.47 -10.48 -74.94
C SER A 183 -60.94 -10.84 -74.70
N ARG A 184 -61.33 -11.10 -73.45
CA ARG A 184 -62.73 -11.38 -73.08
C ARG A 184 -63.64 -10.21 -73.47
N ILE A 185 -63.27 -8.99 -73.09
CA ILE A 185 -64.02 -7.77 -73.42
C ILE A 185 -64.16 -7.60 -74.95
N VAL A 186 -63.08 -7.79 -75.72
CA VAL A 186 -63.13 -7.70 -77.18
C VAL A 186 -64.05 -8.75 -77.78
N THR A 187 -64.00 -10.00 -77.31
CA THR A 187 -64.90 -11.06 -77.80
C THR A 187 -66.35 -10.80 -77.43
N GLU A 188 -66.63 -10.33 -76.22
CA GLU A 188 -67.97 -9.98 -75.77
C GLU A 188 -68.52 -8.78 -76.56
N ALA A 189 -67.70 -7.74 -76.77
CA ALA A 189 -68.07 -6.59 -77.59
C ALA A 189 -68.33 -7.00 -79.04
N LYS A 190 -67.49 -7.85 -79.65
CA LYS A 190 -67.74 -8.40 -80.99
C LYS A 190 -69.05 -9.18 -81.05
N GLY A 191 -69.32 -10.05 -80.07
CA GLY A 191 -70.57 -10.79 -79.99
C GLY A 191 -71.79 -9.88 -79.92
N ARG A 192 -71.74 -8.83 -79.09
CA ARG A 192 -72.82 -7.83 -79.01
C ARG A 192 -72.99 -7.06 -80.33
N VAL A 193 -71.90 -6.67 -80.98
CA VAL A 193 -71.95 -6.00 -82.30
C VAL A 193 -72.52 -6.93 -83.37
N GLU A 194 -72.18 -8.21 -83.36
CA GLU A 194 -72.75 -9.20 -84.28
C GLU A 194 -74.24 -9.44 -84.04
N GLU A 195 -74.65 -9.57 -82.77
CA GLU A 195 -76.06 -9.66 -82.38
C GLU A 195 -76.85 -8.42 -82.79
N GLU A 196 -76.31 -7.23 -82.52
CA GLU A 196 -76.92 -5.95 -82.86
C GLU A 196 -76.96 -5.76 -84.39
N ALA A 197 -75.91 -6.14 -85.12
CA ALA A 197 -75.90 -6.14 -86.58
C ALA A 197 -76.88 -7.17 -87.19
N ALA A 198 -77.11 -8.30 -86.52
CA ALA A 198 -78.12 -9.28 -86.92
C ALA A 198 -79.55 -8.76 -86.66
N LEU A 199 -79.77 -8.07 -85.53
CA LEU A 199 -81.00 -7.34 -85.22
C LEU A 199 -81.28 -6.25 -86.24
N ILE A 200 -80.29 -5.42 -86.57
CA ILE A 200 -80.38 -4.39 -87.61
C ILE A 200 -80.65 -5.03 -88.99
N ARG A 201 -80.00 -6.16 -89.34
CA ARG A 201 -80.30 -6.89 -90.59
C ARG A 201 -81.73 -7.44 -90.61
N ARG A 202 -82.24 -7.92 -89.48
CA ARG A 202 -83.63 -8.37 -89.34
C ARG A 202 -84.63 -7.21 -89.43
N GLU A 203 -84.34 -6.08 -88.78
CA GLU A 203 -85.16 -4.85 -88.88
C GLU A 203 -85.12 -4.24 -90.28
N ALA A 204 -83.95 -4.15 -90.90
CA ALA A 204 -83.79 -3.69 -92.28
C ALA A 204 -84.49 -4.63 -93.27
N GLY A 205 -84.43 -5.95 -93.03
CA GLY A 205 -85.18 -6.95 -93.78
C GLY A 205 -86.70 -6.86 -93.60
N GLN A 206 -87.18 -6.36 -92.46
CA GLN A 206 -88.60 -6.09 -92.22
C GLN A 206 -89.06 -4.71 -92.73
N ARG A 207 -88.13 -3.76 -92.94
CA ARG A 207 -88.44 -2.39 -93.40
C ARG A 207 -88.17 -2.14 -94.90
N LEU A 208 -87.67 -3.12 -95.65
CA LEU A 208 -87.53 -3.06 -97.11
C LEU A 208 -88.63 -3.91 -97.79
N PRO A 209 -89.85 -3.36 -97.87
CA PRO A 209 -90.27 -2.84 -99.18
C PRO A 209 -91.03 -1.51 -99.06
N ALA A 210 -90.39 -0.42 -98.61
CA ALA A 210 -90.92 0.93 -98.81
C ALA A 210 -89.88 2.03 -98.50
N SER A 211 -88.98 2.32 -99.45
CA SER A 211 -88.58 3.70 -99.80
C SER A 211 -87.32 3.67 -100.66
N GLY A 212 -87.50 3.81 -101.98
CA GLY A 212 -86.48 4.45 -102.79
C GLY A 212 -86.51 5.96 -102.55
N ILE A 213 -85.38 6.60 -102.88
CA ILE A 213 -85.15 8.05 -102.99
C ILE A 213 -84.85 8.75 -101.64
N ILE A 214 -83.57 9.15 -101.48
CA ILE A 214 -83.01 10.40 -100.88
C ILE A 214 -81.47 10.15 -100.83
N ALA A 215 -80.73 10.62 -101.83
CA ALA A 215 -80.00 11.90 -101.89
C ALA A 215 -78.63 11.87 -101.16
N GLU A 216 -77.59 11.88 -101.99
CA GLU A 216 -76.19 11.54 -101.73
C GLU A 216 -75.33 12.76 -101.28
N SER A 217 -75.92 13.80 -100.66
CA SER A 217 -75.25 15.11 -100.50
C SER A 217 -75.13 15.67 -99.07
N ALA A 218 -75.34 14.87 -98.01
CA ALA A 218 -75.29 15.40 -96.63
C ALA A 218 -74.32 14.67 -95.67
N ILE A 219 -73.62 13.63 -96.13
CA ILE A 219 -72.76 12.79 -95.26
C ILE A 219 -71.30 13.33 -95.16
N GLY A 220 -70.93 14.31 -95.99
CA GLY A 220 -69.58 14.88 -96.02
C GLY A 220 -69.22 15.89 -94.92
N GLU A 221 -70.19 16.53 -94.26
CA GLU A 221 -69.91 17.62 -93.30
C GLU A 221 -69.90 17.20 -91.83
N VAL A 222 -70.54 16.08 -91.47
CA VAL A 222 -70.57 15.61 -90.07
C VAL A 222 -69.29 14.85 -89.70
N ALA A 223 -68.65 14.19 -90.67
CA ALA A 223 -67.42 13.41 -90.43
C ALA A 223 -66.17 14.26 -90.14
N ARG A 224 -66.18 15.57 -90.43
CA ARG A 224 -65.07 16.47 -90.05
C ARG A 224 -65.20 17.06 -88.65
N ARG A 225 -66.43 17.32 -88.17
CA ARG A 225 -66.62 17.91 -86.82
C ARG A 225 -66.29 16.93 -85.68
N VAL A 226 -66.43 15.62 -85.90
CA VAL A 226 -66.15 14.62 -84.85
C VAL A 226 -64.66 14.28 -84.74
N LEU A 227 -63.88 14.46 -85.80
CA LEU A 227 -62.43 14.19 -85.76
C LEU A 227 -61.63 15.33 -85.10
N GLU A 228 -62.18 16.54 -85.04
CA GLU A 228 -61.54 17.72 -84.41
C GLU A 228 -61.86 17.82 -82.90
N GLU A 229 -63.00 17.29 -82.46
CA GLU A 229 -63.42 17.29 -81.04
C GLU A 229 -62.73 16.21 -80.19
N LEU A 230 -62.14 15.18 -80.81
CA LEU A 230 -61.38 14.12 -80.11
C LEU A 230 -59.88 14.43 -79.94
N LEU A 231 -59.33 15.42 -80.66
CA LEU A 231 -57.92 15.82 -80.53
C LEU A 231 -57.70 17.02 -79.59
N SER A 232 -58.75 17.72 -79.17
CA SER A 232 -58.66 18.92 -78.31
C SER A 232 -58.91 18.70 -76.80
N ASN A 233 -59.23 17.49 -76.34
CA ASN A 233 -59.46 17.20 -74.91
C ASN A 233 -58.35 16.36 -74.24
N SER A 234 -57.10 16.46 -74.71
CA SER A 234 -55.94 15.72 -74.15
C SER A 234 -54.94 16.62 -73.40
N GLU A 235 -55.41 17.70 -72.79
CA GLU A 235 -54.68 18.38 -71.72
C GLU A 235 -55.63 18.53 -70.52
N GLU A 236 -55.08 18.42 -69.32
CA GLU A 236 -55.76 18.72 -68.04
C GLU A 236 -56.58 17.57 -67.39
N SER A 237 -55.86 16.57 -66.85
CA SER A 237 -56.35 15.84 -65.67
C SER A 237 -55.29 15.80 -64.58
N LYS A 238 -55.51 16.71 -63.65
CA LYS A 238 -54.94 16.86 -62.32
C LYS A 238 -55.66 15.88 -61.37
N ALA A 239 -54.94 14.96 -60.72
CA ALA A 239 -55.26 14.37 -59.40
C ALA A 239 -54.34 13.16 -59.10
N PRO A 240 -54.20 12.67 -57.84
CA PRO A 240 -54.57 13.25 -56.55
C PRO A 240 -53.44 13.22 -55.51
N GLN A 241 -53.45 14.20 -54.61
CA GLN A 241 -52.96 14.03 -53.24
C GLN A 241 -53.84 13.02 -52.49
N PRO A 242 -53.26 12.17 -51.64
CA PRO A 242 -53.90 11.78 -50.39
C PRO A 242 -53.22 12.50 -49.22
N SER A 243 -54.01 13.36 -48.60
CA SER A 243 -53.84 13.90 -47.27
C SER A 243 -53.76 12.81 -46.20
N GLY A 244 -52.76 12.91 -45.33
CA GLY A 244 -53.00 12.88 -43.89
C GLY A 244 -52.84 11.55 -43.16
N THR A 245 -51.72 11.40 -42.45
CA THR A 245 -51.79 11.15 -41.01
C THR A 245 -50.61 11.81 -40.28
N LYS A 246 -50.97 12.48 -39.18
CA LYS A 246 -50.13 13.22 -38.26
C LYS A 246 -49.16 12.31 -37.51
N ALA A 247 -47.92 12.80 -37.32
CA ALA A 247 -47.13 12.81 -36.07
C ALA A 247 -45.69 13.19 -36.49
N ALA A 248 -45.20 14.40 -36.25
CA ALA A 248 -44.60 14.82 -34.98
C ALA A 248 -43.64 13.77 -34.40
N VAL A 249 -42.32 14.04 -34.46
CA VAL A 249 -41.26 13.77 -33.45
C VAL A 249 -39.85 13.97 -34.07
N PRO A 250 -38.81 14.36 -33.29
CA PRO A 250 -37.85 15.41 -33.66
C PRO A 250 -36.39 14.95 -33.89
N ALA A 251 -35.55 15.96 -34.13
CA ALA A 251 -34.09 15.99 -34.20
C ALA A 251 -33.34 15.14 -33.14
N PRO A 252 -32.14 14.63 -33.46
CA PRO A 252 -31.15 14.29 -32.46
C PRO A 252 -30.21 15.48 -32.25
N ALA A 253 -30.44 16.22 -31.17
CA ALA A 253 -29.38 16.95 -30.50
C ALA A 253 -28.87 16.09 -29.35
N ASP A 254 -27.62 16.37 -28.99
CA ASP A 254 -26.83 15.82 -27.89
C ASP A 254 -27.57 15.57 -26.56
N THR A 255 -26.81 14.98 -25.65
CA THR A 255 -26.89 15.06 -24.17
C THR A 255 -27.41 13.79 -23.45
N VAL A 256 -26.44 12.99 -22.98
CA VAL A 256 -26.23 12.62 -21.56
C VAL A 256 -27.16 11.58 -20.90
N SER A 257 -26.48 10.58 -20.33
CA SER A 257 -26.84 9.74 -19.17
C SER A 257 -27.98 8.72 -19.30
N GLU A 258 -27.59 7.45 -19.44
CA GLU A 258 -28.35 6.33 -18.88
C GLU A 258 -27.63 5.81 -17.63
N GLU A 259 -28.10 6.31 -16.49
CA GLU A 259 -28.12 5.57 -15.23
C GLU A 259 -29.10 4.40 -15.38
N MET A 260 -28.58 3.18 -15.35
CA MET A 260 -29.36 1.97 -15.24
C MET A 260 -29.68 1.75 -13.75
N GLN A 261 -30.79 2.36 -13.29
CA GLN A 261 -31.42 2.03 -12.00
C GLN A 261 -32.36 0.83 -12.19
N GLU A 262 -31.83 -0.37 -11.93
CA GLU A 262 -32.64 -1.56 -11.65
C GLU A 262 -33.31 -1.41 -10.28
N GLN A 263 -34.61 -1.12 -10.29
CA GLN A 263 -35.50 -1.36 -9.16
C GLN A 263 -35.76 -2.86 -9.05
N ILE A 264 -34.99 -3.54 -8.21
CA ILE A 264 -35.38 -4.80 -7.59
C ILE A 264 -35.97 -4.45 -6.22
N SER A 265 -37.29 -4.47 -6.14
CA SER A 265 -38.01 -4.57 -4.88
C SER A 265 -37.98 -6.03 -4.43
N LEU A 266 -37.15 -6.36 -3.44
CA LEU A 266 -37.27 -7.62 -2.69
C LEU A 266 -37.11 -7.34 -1.19
N GLY A 267 -38.21 -7.57 -0.47
CA GLY A 267 -38.30 -8.03 0.92
C GLY A 267 -37.33 -7.46 1.94
N GLN A 268 -37.80 -6.50 2.73
CA GLN A 268 -37.38 -6.40 4.14
C GLN A 268 -37.88 -7.65 4.88
N GLU A 269 -37.06 -8.69 4.90
CA GLU A 269 -37.05 -9.64 6.00
C GLU A 269 -36.11 -9.06 7.06
N GLU A 270 -36.69 -8.58 8.16
CA GLU A 270 -35.99 -8.47 9.44
C GLU A 270 -35.69 -9.89 9.92
N ALA A 271 -34.68 -10.50 9.32
CA ALA A 271 -34.02 -11.67 9.86
C ALA A 271 -32.88 -11.18 10.74
N ASP A 272 -32.81 -11.69 11.96
CA ASP A 272 -31.61 -11.68 12.82
C ASP A 272 -30.40 -12.15 12.00
N GLU A 273 -29.73 -11.25 11.30
CA GLU A 273 -28.42 -11.49 10.71
C GLU A 273 -27.45 -11.70 11.88
N LYS A 274 -27.26 -12.97 12.23
CA LYS A 274 -26.08 -13.40 12.98
C LYS A 274 -24.87 -13.04 12.11
N GLU A 275 -24.37 -11.82 12.32
CA GLU A 275 -23.16 -11.27 11.70
C GLU A 275 -22.09 -12.37 11.68
N SER A 276 -21.80 -12.89 10.49
CA SER A 276 -20.67 -13.78 10.33
C SER A 276 -19.42 -12.97 10.67
N PRO A 277 -18.55 -13.44 11.59
CA PRO A 277 -17.45 -12.64 12.11
C PRO A 277 -16.58 -12.15 10.96
N ALA A 278 -16.53 -10.82 10.79
CA ALA A 278 -15.81 -10.17 9.71
C ALA A 278 -14.33 -10.60 9.75
N LEU A 279 -13.81 -11.10 8.63
CA LEU A 279 -12.39 -11.39 8.51
C LEU A 279 -11.61 -10.08 8.43
N HIS A 280 -10.67 -9.88 9.35
CA HIS A 280 -9.83 -8.67 9.38
C HIS A 280 -8.50 -8.92 8.67
N SER A 281 -8.02 -7.96 7.88
CA SER A 281 -6.72 -8.02 7.19
C SER A 281 -6.01 -6.66 7.21
N GLY A 282 -4.67 -6.65 7.18
CA GLY A 282 -3.89 -5.42 7.16
C GLY A 282 -3.71 -4.78 8.54
N ASN A 283 -3.74 -3.44 8.60
CA ASN A 283 -3.57 -2.69 9.85
C ASN A 283 -4.86 -2.68 10.67
N VAL A 284 -4.76 -3.05 11.94
CA VAL A 284 -5.88 -3.05 12.89
C VAL A 284 -5.45 -2.34 14.17
N GLU A 285 -6.31 -1.51 14.72
CA GLU A 285 -6.12 -0.85 16.02
C GLU A 285 -6.95 -1.53 17.10
N LEU A 286 -6.29 -2.00 18.14
CA LEU A 286 -6.90 -2.58 19.33
C LEU A 286 -7.01 -1.50 20.42
N ALA A 287 -8.22 -1.03 20.69
CA ALA A 287 -8.48 -0.03 21.73
C ALA A 287 -8.90 -0.72 23.03
N ILE A 288 -8.03 -0.69 24.04
CA ILE A 288 -8.27 -1.30 25.35
C ILE A 288 -8.78 -0.23 26.31
N LEU A 289 -10.01 -0.40 26.80
CA LEU A 289 -10.67 0.57 27.67
C LEU A 289 -10.13 0.52 29.12
N PRO A 290 -9.99 1.67 29.80
CA PRO A 290 -9.59 1.72 31.20
C PRO A 290 -10.71 1.19 32.13
N PRO A 291 -10.38 0.63 33.31
CA PRO A 291 -9.04 0.49 33.88
C PRO A 291 -8.32 -0.79 33.39
N VAL A 292 -7.02 -0.66 33.06
CA VAL A 292 -6.19 -1.79 32.62
C VAL A 292 -5.02 -2.04 33.58
N ALA A 293 -4.94 -3.26 34.12
CA ALA A 293 -3.76 -3.67 34.88
C ALA A 293 -2.55 -3.90 33.95
N ALA A 294 -1.43 -3.22 34.20
CA ALA A 294 -0.21 -3.30 33.37
C ALA A 294 0.31 -4.73 33.18
N SER A 295 0.16 -5.58 34.21
CA SER A 295 0.56 -6.99 34.15
C SER A 295 -0.28 -7.80 33.15
N ARG A 296 -1.59 -7.52 33.02
CA ARG A 296 -2.47 -8.18 32.04
C ARG A 296 -2.17 -7.68 30.62
N LEU A 297 -1.93 -6.39 30.46
CA LEU A 297 -1.52 -5.80 29.19
C LEU A 297 -0.22 -6.45 28.65
N LEU A 298 0.79 -6.64 29.51
CA LEU A 298 2.03 -7.30 29.13
C LEU A 298 1.82 -8.78 28.75
N LYS A 299 0.91 -9.49 29.43
CA LYS A 299 0.55 -10.87 29.06
C LYS A 299 -0.14 -10.92 27.71
N LEU A 300 -1.14 -10.05 27.49
CA LEU A 300 -1.83 -9.90 26.21
C LEU A 300 -0.84 -9.62 25.07
N HIS A 301 0.03 -8.62 25.24
CA HIS A 301 1.09 -8.30 24.28
C HIS A 301 1.96 -9.52 23.96
N ARG A 302 2.48 -10.22 24.98
CA ARG A 302 3.31 -11.43 24.78
C ARG A 302 2.57 -12.53 24.01
N ARG A 303 1.26 -12.70 24.21
CA ARG A 303 0.48 -13.69 23.47
C ARG A 303 0.26 -13.28 22.02
N LEU A 304 -0.08 -12.01 21.79
CA LEU A 304 -0.22 -11.46 20.44
C LEU A 304 1.09 -11.58 19.65
N THR A 305 2.26 -11.31 20.27
CA THR A 305 3.56 -11.49 19.62
C THR A 305 3.89 -12.95 19.29
N LYS A 306 3.34 -13.92 20.03
CA LYS A 306 3.53 -15.35 19.76
C LYS A 306 2.66 -15.85 18.60
N ALA A 307 1.57 -15.17 18.29
CA ALA A 307 0.68 -15.54 17.18
C ALA A 307 1.37 -15.19 15.84
N ARG A 308 1.72 -16.21 15.05
CA ARG A 308 2.47 -16.03 13.78
C ARG A 308 1.79 -15.14 12.75
N GLN A 309 0.47 -14.98 12.86
CA GLN A 309 -0.35 -14.22 11.91
C GLN A 309 -0.46 -12.72 12.28
N VAL A 310 -0.02 -12.35 13.49
CA VAL A 310 -0.15 -11.00 14.05
C VAL A 310 1.22 -10.42 14.33
N THR A 311 1.49 -9.21 13.84
CA THR A 311 2.69 -8.44 14.19
C THR A 311 2.28 -7.23 14.99
N VAL A 312 2.76 -7.11 16.23
CA VAL A 312 2.53 -5.91 17.05
C VAL A 312 3.47 -4.81 16.57
N MET A 313 2.92 -3.69 16.12
CA MET A 313 3.69 -2.59 15.55
C MET A 313 4.03 -1.53 16.61
N ASP A 314 3.02 -1.07 17.35
CA ASP A 314 3.16 0.01 18.33
C ASP A 314 2.15 -0.16 19.47
N VAL A 315 2.50 0.36 20.66
CA VAL A 315 1.65 0.40 21.84
C VAL A 315 1.66 1.82 22.39
N ALA A 316 0.53 2.51 22.27
CA ALA A 316 0.36 3.88 22.72
C ALA A 316 -0.70 3.99 23.83
N GLY A 317 -0.60 5.02 24.67
CA GLY A 317 -1.61 5.32 25.69
C GLY A 317 -1.14 5.02 27.12
N SER A 318 -2.07 5.02 28.06
CA SER A 318 -1.78 4.79 29.48
C SER A 318 -2.90 4.04 30.17
N ALA A 319 -2.57 3.30 31.23
CA ALA A 319 -3.53 2.47 31.97
C ALA A 319 -4.78 3.21 32.47
N GLY A 320 -4.68 4.53 32.71
CA GLY A 320 -5.79 5.37 33.16
C GLY A 320 -6.63 6.01 32.05
N LYS A 321 -6.12 6.09 30.81
CA LYS A 321 -6.82 6.70 29.66
C LYS A 321 -7.20 5.70 28.56
N GLY A 322 -6.80 4.44 28.73
CA GLY A 322 -6.90 3.42 27.70
C GLY A 322 -5.58 3.25 26.94
N VAL A 323 -5.42 2.08 26.34
CA VAL A 323 -4.21 1.70 25.59
C VAL A 323 -4.62 1.30 24.18
N ILE A 324 -3.91 1.80 23.17
CA ILE A 324 -4.11 1.45 21.77
C ILE A 324 -2.92 0.61 21.32
N ILE A 325 -3.18 -0.62 20.87
CA ILE A 325 -2.17 -1.50 20.27
C ILE A 325 -2.41 -1.55 18.77
N ARG A 326 -1.41 -1.16 17.99
CA ARG A 326 -1.43 -1.28 16.53
C ARG A 326 -0.92 -2.64 16.11
N LEU A 327 -1.71 -3.35 15.33
CA LEU A 327 -1.44 -4.70 14.85
C LEU A 327 -1.40 -4.70 13.32
N PHE A 328 -0.52 -5.52 12.75
CA PHE A 328 -0.51 -5.86 11.33
C PHE A 328 -0.81 -7.34 11.15
N LEU A 329 -1.88 -7.65 10.43
CA LEU A 329 -2.32 -9.00 10.11
C LEU A 329 -1.80 -9.42 8.73
N ARG A 330 -1.03 -10.51 8.68
CA ARG A 330 -0.43 -11.02 7.44
C ARG A 330 -1.43 -11.74 6.52
N SER A 331 -2.53 -12.22 7.09
CA SER A 331 -3.60 -12.94 6.40
C SER A 331 -4.96 -12.56 7.00
N PRO A 332 -6.06 -12.69 6.24
CA PRO A 332 -7.42 -12.52 6.78
C PRO A 332 -7.62 -13.42 8.00
N THR A 333 -7.83 -12.81 9.16
CA THR A 333 -7.89 -13.51 10.46
C THR A 333 -9.17 -13.11 11.19
N ARG A 334 -9.83 -14.09 11.83
CA ARG A 334 -10.93 -13.84 12.78
C ARG A 334 -10.36 -13.34 14.09
N LEU A 335 -9.94 -12.07 14.08
CA LEU A 335 -9.20 -11.48 15.18
C LEU A 335 -10.04 -11.41 16.46
N ILE A 336 -11.36 -11.21 16.35
CA ILE A 336 -12.28 -11.18 17.49
C ILE A 336 -12.31 -12.54 18.20
N ASP A 337 -12.61 -13.63 17.48
CA ASP A 337 -12.60 -15.00 18.03
C ASP A 337 -11.25 -15.31 18.73
N MET A 338 -10.14 -14.95 18.09
CA MET A 338 -8.80 -15.17 18.64
C MET A 338 -8.54 -14.36 19.92
N LEU A 339 -9.12 -13.16 20.04
CA LEU A 339 -9.00 -12.33 21.23
C LEU A 339 -9.89 -12.85 22.36
N GLU A 340 -11.10 -13.32 22.06
CA GLU A 340 -12.01 -13.92 23.05
C GLU A 340 -11.47 -15.22 23.67
N ASP A 341 -10.69 -15.99 22.91
CA ASP A 341 -9.96 -17.17 23.41
C ASP A 341 -8.86 -16.84 24.43
N LEU A 342 -8.48 -15.57 24.58
CA LEU A 342 -7.45 -15.15 25.53
C LEU A 342 -8.04 -14.91 26.92
N PRO A 343 -7.53 -15.55 28.00
CA PRO A 343 -8.08 -15.39 29.35
C PRO A 343 -7.90 -13.98 29.92
N GLU A 344 -7.03 -13.16 29.32
CA GLU A 344 -6.88 -11.75 29.67
C GLU A 344 -8.00 -10.86 29.11
N VAL A 345 -8.73 -11.31 28.09
CA VAL A 345 -9.80 -10.57 27.42
C VAL A 345 -11.15 -11.01 28.02
N LYS A 346 -12.00 -10.03 28.34
CA LYS A 346 -13.38 -10.25 28.79
C LYS A 346 -14.35 -10.20 27.60
N GLU A 347 -14.13 -9.25 26.70
CA GLU A 347 -15.03 -8.95 25.59
C GLU A 347 -14.23 -8.22 24.50
N ALA A 348 -14.49 -8.56 23.24
CA ALA A 348 -13.92 -7.91 22.08
C ALA A 348 -15.04 -7.60 21.07
N ALA A 349 -15.18 -6.33 20.66
CA ALA A 349 -16.24 -5.91 19.76
C ALA A 349 -15.71 -4.99 18.65
N PRO A 350 -16.22 -5.09 17.41
CA PRO A 350 -15.88 -4.17 16.35
C PRO A 350 -16.48 -2.79 16.64
N VAL A 351 -15.72 -1.73 16.42
CA VAL A 351 -16.22 -0.36 16.58
C VAL A 351 -16.99 0.02 15.32
N THR A 352 -18.30 -0.15 15.36
CA THR A 352 -19.19 0.14 14.21
C THR A 352 -19.41 1.63 13.95
N LYS A 353 -19.06 2.51 14.91
CA LYS A 353 -19.17 3.97 14.76
C LYS A 353 -17.91 4.65 15.33
N PRO A 354 -17.18 5.45 14.54
CA PRO A 354 -16.07 6.25 15.06
C PRO A 354 -16.63 7.24 16.08
N SER A 355 -16.44 6.95 17.38
CA SER A 355 -16.87 7.87 18.43
C SER A 355 -15.98 9.12 18.36
N HIS A 356 -16.61 10.28 18.15
CA HIS A 356 -15.95 11.58 17.95
C HIS A 356 -15.13 12.11 19.16
N ASN A 357 -14.83 11.29 20.17
CA ASN A 357 -14.29 11.74 21.46
C ASN A 357 -12.93 11.18 21.85
N THR A 358 -12.29 10.32 21.05
CA THR A 358 -10.89 9.94 21.32
C THR A 358 -9.96 10.89 20.57
N GLY A 359 -9.34 11.82 21.32
CA GLY A 359 -8.61 12.99 20.82
C GLY A 359 -7.91 12.81 19.47
N ASP A 360 -8.20 13.74 18.56
CA ASP A 360 -7.71 13.85 17.19
C ASP A 360 -6.20 13.58 17.09
N ARG A 361 -5.83 12.31 16.94
CA ARG A 361 -4.67 11.96 16.14
C ARG A 361 -5.14 12.10 14.71
N GLN A 362 -4.90 13.28 14.13
CA GLN A 362 -5.17 13.55 12.72
C GLN A 362 -4.55 12.42 11.90
N HIS A 363 -5.39 11.51 11.40
CA HIS A 363 -4.97 10.57 10.37
C HIS A 363 -4.45 11.40 9.20
N LYS A 364 -3.24 11.09 8.74
CA LYS A 364 -2.69 11.81 7.59
C LYS A 364 -3.64 11.56 6.40
N PRO A 365 -4.07 12.61 5.68
CA PRO A 365 -4.94 12.44 4.53
C PRO A 365 -4.27 11.50 3.53
N GLY A 366 -4.94 10.38 3.20
CA GLY A 366 -4.44 9.35 2.28
C GLY A 366 -4.07 8.00 2.92
N GLU A 367 -4.13 7.85 4.24
CA GLU A 367 -3.94 6.55 4.90
C GLU A 367 -5.24 5.70 4.81
N PRO A 368 -5.15 4.39 4.47
CA PRO A 368 -6.35 3.55 4.34
C PRO A 368 -7.09 3.43 5.70
N PRO A 369 -8.42 3.24 5.67
CA PRO A 369 -9.21 3.10 6.90
C PRO A 369 -8.70 1.93 7.73
N VAL A 370 -8.34 2.21 8.98
CA VAL A 370 -7.82 1.21 9.92
C VAL A 370 -9.00 0.62 10.67
N ALA A 371 -9.17 -0.70 10.61
CA ALA A 371 -10.21 -1.38 11.38
C ALA A 371 -9.92 -1.22 12.88
N ARG A 372 -10.93 -0.87 13.67
CA ARG A 372 -10.78 -0.64 15.11
C ARG A 372 -11.62 -1.63 15.90
N ILE A 373 -10.99 -2.31 16.86
CA ILE A 373 -11.63 -3.29 17.75
C ILE A 373 -11.49 -2.79 19.18
N GLU A 374 -12.60 -2.68 19.90
CA GLU A 374 -12.62 -2.36 21.32
C GLU A 374 -12.49 -3.64 22.14
N VAL A 375 -11.58 -3.63 23.11
CA VAL A 375 -11.30 -4.76 23.98
C VAL A 375 -11.45 -4.36 25.44
N THR A 376 -12.27 -5.11 26.16
CA THR A 376 -12.38 -5.02 27.61
C THR A 376 -11.54 -6.13 28.23
N ILE A 377 -10.57 -5.78 29.07
CA ILE A 377 -9.73 -6.74 29.79
C ILE A 377 -10.46 -7.19 31.06
N SER A 378 -10.36 -8.48 31.39
CA SER A 378 -10.94 -9.03 32.62
C SER A 378 -10.28 -8.40 33.85
N ARG A 379 -11.08 -8.04 34.88
CA ARG A 379 -10.58 -7.44 36.13
C ARG A 379 -9.75 -8.42 36.94
#